data_AF-A0A258H3E2-F1
#
_entry.id   AF-A0A258H3E2-F1
#
_cell.length_a   1.000
_cell.length_b   1.000
_cell.length_c   1.000
_cell.angle_alpha   90.00
_cell.angle_beta   90.00
_cell.angle_gamma   90.00
#
_symmetry.space_group_name_H-M   'P 1'
#
loop_
_entity.id
_entity.type
_entity.pdbx_description
1 polymer ?
#
loop_
_entity_poly.entity_id
_entity_poly.type
_entity_poly.pdbx_seq_one_letter_code
_entity_poly.pdbx_strand_id
1 'polypeptide(L)'
;MAAAAWASPPGVTEKEGAFVAPDGRALYTFARDMAPGKSSCNAGCATAWPPLVAAAGATDDGDWTVITRDDGSKQWAYKGKPLYTYVKDAVDGKATGVSPAWPLAVK
;
A
#
# COMPACT_ATOMS: atom_id res chain seq x y z
N MET A 1 -0.22 -17.19 23.97
CA MET A 1 0.72 -16.14 23.54
C MET A 1 -0.05 -15.20 22.62
N ALA A 2 -0.28 -13.95 23.04
CA ALA A 2 -0.99 -12.96 22.24
C ALA A 2 0.01 -12.26 21.32
N ALA A 3 -0.07 -12.50 20.01
CA ALA A 3 0.60 -11.65 19.04
C ALA A 3 -0.18 -10.32 18.99
N ALA A 4 0.54 -9.24 19.25
CA ALA A 4 0.00 -7.90 19.44
C ALA A 4 -0.84 -7.43 18.25
N ALA A 5 -1.90 -6.67 18.58
CA ALA A 5 -2.64 -5.83 17.65
C ALA A 5 -1.66 -4.91 16.91
N TRP A 6 -1.58 -5.02 15.58
CA TRP A 6 -0.62 -4.23 14.82
C TRP A 6 -1.19 -2.89 14.42
N ALA A 7 -0.59 -1.87 15.03
CA ALA A 7 -0.77 -0.44 14.85
C ALA A 7 -0.33 0.12 13.47
N SER A 8 0.07 -0.74 12.53
CA SER A 8 0.60 -0.40 11.20
C SER A 8 0.80 -1.70 10.40
N PRO A 9 0.93 -1.65 9.06
CA PRO A 9 1.30 -2.82 8.27
C PRO A 9 2.63 -3.41 8.76
N PRO A 10 2.67 -4.71 9.10
CA PRO A 10 3.90 -5.33 9.60
C PRO A 10 5.03 -5.20 8.58
N GLY A 11 6.19 -4.69 9.00
CA GLY A 11 7.40 -4.61 8.18
C GLY A 11 7.44 -3.44 7.19
N VAL A 12 6.43 -2.57 7.16
CA VAL A 12 6.54 -1.31 6.40
C VAL A 12 7.49 -0.37 7.15
N THR A 13 8.45 0.19 6.41
CA THR A 13 9.44 1.14 6.93
C THR A 13 9.38 2.45 6.15
N GLU A 14 10.12 3.46 6.59
CA GLU A 14 10.24 4.74 5.90
C GLU A 14 11.70 4.96 5.48
N LYS A 15 11.91 5.33 4.21
CA LYS A 15 13.22 5.64 3.65
C LYS A 15 13.10 6.91 2.82
N GLU A 16 13.91 7.91 3.16
CA GLU A 16 13.95 9.20 2.44
C GLU A 16 12.56 9.89 2.34
N GLY A 17 11.72 9.70 3.37
CA GLY A 17 10.37 10.29 3.44
C GLY A 17 9.27 9.47 2.76
N ALA A 18 9.60 8.36 2.10
CA ALA A 18 8.64 7.47 1.46
C ALA A 18 8.54 6.12 2.19
N PHE A 19 7.36 5.52 2.16
CA PHE A 19 7.16 4.19 2.72
C PHE A 19 7.75 3.10 1.82
N VAL A 20 8.29 2.07 2.45
CA VAL A 20 8.88 0.89 1.82
C VAL A 20 8.18 -0.35 2.35
N ALA A 21 7.71 -1.20 1.44
CA ALA A 21 7.06 -2.46 1.74
C ALA A 21 8.04 -3.46 2.42
N PRO A 22 7.52 -4.50 3.10
CA PRO A 22 8.37 -5.49 3.76
C PRO A 22 9.31 -6.25 2.82
N ASP A 23 9.01 -6.27 1.53
CA ASP A 23 9.82 -6.88 0.49
C ASP A 23 10.86 -5.91 -0.13
N GLY A 24 11.07 -4.75 0.49
CA GLY A 24 12.08 -3.77 0.08
C GLY A 24 11.66 -2.86 -1.08
N ARG A 25 10.42 -2.96 -1.58
CA ARG A 25 9.94 -2.10 -2.68
C ARG A 25 9.29 -0.82 -2.16
N ALA A 26 9.43 0.28 -2.90
CA ALA A 26 8.74 1.52 -2.55
C ALA A 26 7.21 1.36 -2.64
N LEU A 27 6.50 2.03 -1.73
CA LEU A 27 5.05 2.10 -1.74
C LEU A 27 4.56 3.35 -2.46
N TYR A 28 3.44 3.18 -3.15
CA TYR A 28 2.80 4.19 -3.98
C TYR A 28 1.34 4.35 -3.59
N THR A 29 0.79 5.52 -3.87
CA THR A 29 -0.67 5.73 -3.90
C THR A 29 -1.11 5.94 -5.34
N PHE A 30 -2.40 5.71 -5.61
CA PHE A 30 -2.95 5.93 -6.95
C PHE A 30 -3.79 7.20 -6.98
N ALA A 31 -3.42 8.17 -7.83
CA ALA A 31 -4.12 9.46 -7.90
C ALA A 31 -5.59 9.35 -8.35
N ARG A 32 -5.97 8.22 -8.97
CA ARG A 32 -7.36 7.94 -9.36
C ARG A 32 -8.18 7.23 -8.28
N ASP A 33 -7.58 6.94 -7.13
CA ASP A 33 -8.30 6.53 -5.92
C ASP A 33 -8.91 7.77 -5.26
N MET A 34 -9.98 8.28 -5.88
CA MET A 34 -10.64 9.54 -5.48
C MET A 34 -11.53 9.38 -4.25
N ALA A 35 -12.03 8.17 -3.99
CA ALA A 35 -12.85 7.87 -2.83
C ALA A 35 -11.95 7.30 -1.71
N PRO A 36 -12.00 7.85 -0.48
CA PRO A 36 -11.26 7.32 0.65
C PRO A 36 -11.58 5.85 0.86
N GLY A 37 -10.53 5.05 1.03
CA GLY A 37 -10.67 3.62 1.30
C GLY A 37 -11.17 2.79 0.12
N LYS A 38 -11.20 3.33 -1.11
CA LYS A 38 -11.59 2.59 -2.31
C LYS A 38 -10.48 2.61 -3.35
N SER A 39 -10.09 1.41 -3.80
CA SER A 39 -9.19 1.23 -4.93
C SER A 39 -9.97 1.26 -6.25
N SER A 40 -9.56 2.14 -7.16
CA SER A 40 -9.91 2.13 -8.58
C SER A 40 -8.94 1.26 -9.41
N CYS A 41 -7.82 0.85 -8.82
CA CYS A 41 -6.81 0.01 -9.47
C CYS A 41 -7.16 -1.48 -9.31
N ASN A 42 -7.89 -2.03 -10.29
CA ASN A 42 -8.30 -3.43 -10.32
C ASN A 42 -7.76 -4.17 -11.56
N ALA A 43 -7.80 -5.50 -11.53
CA ALA A 43 -7.43 -6.40 -12.62
C ALA A 43 -6.06 -6.06 -13.27
N GLY A 44 -6.04 -5.60 -14.52
CA GLY A 44 -4.80 -5.27 -15.24
C GLY A 44 -3.96 -4.19 -14.56
N CYS A 45 -4.61 -3.25 -13.85
CA CYS A 45 -3.89 -2.27 -13.04
C CYS A 45 -3.16 -2.95 -11.88
N ALA A 46 -3.87 -3.82 -11.14
CA ALA A 46 -3.32 -4.56 -10.01
C ALA A 46 -2.23 -5.59 -10.41
N THR A 47 -2.14 -5.94 -11.69
CA THR A 47 -1.05 -6.79 -12.21
C THR A 47 0.27 -6.03 -12.29
N ALA A 48 0.23 -4.76 -12.72
CA ALA A 48 1.42 -3.91 -12.77
C ALA A 48 1.69 -3.23 -11.41
N TRP A 49 0.63 -2.96 -10.65
CA TRP A 49 0.64 -2.28 -9.36
C TRP A 49 -0.03 -3.13 -8.28
N PRO A 50 0.64 -4.19 -7.79
CA PRO A 50 0.04 -5.07 -6.80
C PRO A 50 -0.29 -4.33 -5.51
N PRO A 51 -1.49 -4.55 -4.94
CA PRO A 51 -1.86 -3.94 -3.68
C PRO A 51 -0.97 -4.45 -2.54
N LEU A 52 -0.69 -3.59 -1.56
CA LEU A 52 -0.11 -4.00 -0.29
C LEU A 52 -1.18 -4.75 0.51
N VAL A 53 -1.15 -6.08 0.44
CA VAL A 53 -2.14 -6.95 1.06
C VAL A 53 -2.14 -6.77 2.58
N ALA A 54 -3.34 -6.63 3.15
CA ALA A 54 -3.54 -6.64 4.59
C ALA A 54 -3.95 -8.06 5.05
N ALA A 55 -3.42 -8.49 6.18
CA ALA A 55 -3.79 -9.78 6.77
C ALA A 55 -5.28 -9.80 7.17
N ALA A 56 -5.90 -10.97 7.22
CA ALA A 56 -7.33 -11.10 7.52
C ALA A 56 -7.73 -10.47 8.87
N GLY A 57 -6.84 -10.56 9.88
CA GLY A 57 -7.02 -9.97 11.21
C GLY A 57 -6.45 -8.56 11.37
N ALA A 58 -6.01 -7.91 10.29
CA ALA A 58 -5.57 -6.52 10.34
C ALA A 58 -6.74 -5.60 10.70
N THR A 59 -6.47 -4.63 11.56
CA THR A 59 -7.39 -3.59 11.99
C THR A 59 -6.79 -2.23 11.72
N ASP A 60 -7.64 -1.23 11.59
CA ASP A 60 -7.23 0.17 11.47
C ASP A 60 -6.46 0.61 12.70
N ASP A 61 -5.47 1.48 12.50
CA ASP A 61 -4.76 2.17 13.57
C ASP A 61 -4.20 3.52 13.12
N GLY A 62 -4.62 4.59 13.79
CA GLY A 62 -4.23 5.95 13.44
C GLY A 62 -4.56 6.29 11.98
N ASP A 63 -3.52 6.65 11.22
CA ASP A 63 -3.63 6.95 9.79
C ASP A 63 -3.67 5.70 8.90
N TRP A 64 -3.38 4.51 9.44
CA TRP A 64 -3.42 3.25 8.69
C TRP A 64 -4.82 2.65 8.75
N THR A 65 -5.37 2.34 7.58
CA THR A 65 -6.69 1.70 7.48
C THR A 65 -6.63 0.47 6.58
N VAL A 66 -7.56 -0.45 6.81
CA VAL A 66 -7.72 -1.67 6.03
C VAL A 66 -8.95 -1.53 5.17
N ILE A 67 -8.75 -1.66 3.86
CA ILE A 67 -9.83 -1.55 2.88
C ILE A 67 -10.15 -2.92 2.30
N THR A 68 -11.40 -3.12 1.93
CA THR A 68 -11.82 -4.28 1.16
C THR A 68 -11.91 -3.89 -0.30
N ARG A 69 -11.17 -4.60 -1.15
CA ARG A 69 -11.17 -4.40 -2.60
C ARG A 69 -12.39 -5.07 -3.23
N ASP A 70 -12.70 -4.71 -4.47
CA ASP A 70 -13.85 -5.27 -5.20
C ASP A 70 -13.71 -6.79 -5.44
N ASP A 71 -12.49 -7.32 -5.41
CA ASP A 71 -12.18 -8.75 -5.51
C ASP A 71 -12.30 -9.51 -4.17
N GLY A 72 -12.68 -8.82 -3.09
CA GLY A 72 -12.82 -9.36 -1.73
C GLY A 72 -11.50 -9.45 -0.94
N SER A 73 -10.36 -9.15 -1.55
CA SER A 73 -9.08 -9.10 -0.84
C SER A 73 -8.96 -7.83 0.02
N LYS A 74 -8.16 -7.90 1.08
CA LYS A 74 -7.88 -6.75 1.96
C LYS A 74 -6.57 -6.09 1.56
N GLN A 75 -6.55 -4.77 1.60
CA GLN A 75 -5.39 -3.95 1.28
C GLN A 75 -5.19 -2.87 2.34
N TRP A 76 -3.93 -2.54 2.64
CA TRP A 76 -3.58 -1.42 3.49
C TRP A 76 -3.73 -0.09 2.75
N ALA A 77 -4.26 0.90 3.46
CA ALA A 77 -4.33 2.27 3.05
C ALA A 77 -3.68 3.16 4.11
N TYR A 78 -3.13 4.29 3.69
CA TYR A 78 -2.59 5.31 4.57
C TYR A 78 -3.29 6.64 4.30
N LYS A 79 -3.83 7.28 5.35
CA LYS A 79 -4.68 8.48 5.26
C LYS A 79 -5.81 8.31 4.22
N GLY A 80 -6.40 7.11 4.20
CA GLY A 80 -7.47 6.74 3.27
C GLY A 80 -7.03 6.49 1.82
N LYS A 81 -5.73 6.52 1.50
CA LYS A 81 -5.19 6.21 0.18
C LYS A 81 -4.68 4.77 0.11
N PRO A 82 -5.22 3.91 -0.77
CA PRO A 82 -4.75 2.54 -0.92
C PRO A 82 -3.28 2.50 -1.36
N LEU A 83 -2.52 1.53 -0.82
CA LEU A 83 -1.08 1.42 -1.04
C LEU A 83 -0.71 0.29 -2.00
N TYR A 84 0.20 0.56 -2.90
CA TYR A 84 0.62 -0.38 -3.94
C TYR A 84 2.14 -0.48 -4.03
N THR A 85 2.62 -1.60 -4.53
CA THR A 85 3.99 -1.77 -5.00
C THR A 85 4.00 -1.69 -6.53
N TYR A 86 5.17 -1.50 -7.13
CA TYR A 86 5.34 -1.59 -8.59
C TYR A 86 6.12 -2.85 -8.94
N VAL A 87 5.63 -3.67 -9.89
CA VAL A 87 6.30 -4.94 -10.24
C VAL A 87 7.66 -4.78 -10.90
N LYS A 88 7.95 -3.61 -11.49
CA LYS A 88 9.25 -3.35 -12.13
C LYS A 88 10.27 -2.73 -11.19
N ASP A 89 9.88 -2.37 -9.97
CA ASP A 89 10.84 -1.90 -8.97
C ASP A 89 11.65 -3.08 -8.44
N ALA A 90 12.97 -2.89 -8.41
CA ALA A 90 13.87 -3.84 -7.77
C ALA A 90 13.74 -3.77 -6.25
N VAL A 91 13.90 -4.92 -5.59
CA VAL A 91 14.01 -5.02 -4.13
C VAL A 91 15.17 -4.15 -3.65
N ASP A 92 14.90 -3.30 -2.67
CA ASP A 92 15.84 -2.31 -2.10
C ASP A 92 16.42 -1.31 -3.13
N GLY A 93 15.81 -1.27 -4.31
CA GLY A 93 16.21 -0.43 -5.43
C GLY A 93 15.62 0.97 -5.38
N LYS A 94 15.82 1.71 -6.48
CA LYS A 94 15.17 3.00 -6.68
C LYS A 94 13.72 2.79 -7.11
N ALA A 95 12.86 3.69 -6.66
CA ALA A 95 11.47 3.75 -7.06
C ALA A 95 11.38 4.27 -8.51
N THR A 96 10.95 3.45 -9.46
CA THR A 96 10.93 3.77 -10.89
C THR A 96 9.53 4.10 -11.42
N GLY A 97 8.49 3.78 -10.65
CA GLY A 97 7.10 4.03 -10.99
C GLY A 97 6.60 5.46 -10.77
N VAL A 98 7.45 6.35 -10.24
CA VAL A 98 7.03 7.69 -9.79
C VAL A 98 6.48 8.52 -10.95
N SER A 99 5.22 8.94 -10.83
CA SER A 99 4.54 9.77 -11.83
C SER A 99 3.39 10.55 -11.18
N PRO A 100 2.79 11.54 -11.85
CA PRO A 100 1.60 12.23 -11.32
C PRO A 100 0.41 11.29 -11.02
N ALA A 101 0.33 10.17 -11.74
CA ALA A 101 -0.68 9.14 -11.46
C ALA A 101 -0.30 8.23 -10.28
N TRP A 102 1.00 8.04 -10.05
CA TRP A 102 1.56 7.13 -9.04
C TRP A 102 2.62 7.85 -8.21
N PRO A 103 2.23 8.78 -7.33
CA PRO A 103 3.14 9.38 -6.38
C PRO A 103 3.55 8.36 -5.32
N LEU A 104 4.76 8.54 -4.77
CA LEU A 104 5.21 7.77 -3.61
C LEU A 104 4.26 7.99 -2.43
N ALA A 105 4.01 6.93 -1.69
CA ALA A 105 3.33 7.01 -0.42
C ALA A 105 4.31 7.59 0.60
N VAL A 106 3.97 8.74 1.15
CA VAL A 106 4.77 9.48 2.13
C VAL A 106 3.93 9.72 3.38
N LYS A 107 4.60 10.01 4.50
CA LYS A 107 3.95 10.25 5.79
C LYS A 107 3.05 11.49 5.79
#